data_AF-A0AAW8UGZ6-F1
#
_entry.id   AF-A0AAW8UGZ6-F1
#
_cell.length_a   1.000
_cell.length_b   1.000
_cell.length_c   1.000
_cell.angle_alpha   90.00
_cell.angle_beta   90.00
_cell.angle_gamma   90.00
#
_symmetry.space_group_name_H-M   'P 1'
#
loop_
_entity.id
_entity.type
_entity.pdbx_description
1 polymer ?
#
loop_
_entity_poly.entity_id
_entity_poly.type
_entity_poly.pdbx_seq_one_letter_code
_entity_poly.pdbx_strand_id
1 'polypeptide(L)'
;MNLETIYHVEKFSQNQLDDVNLLLEHGWVLLQIGQTNFRYDVHDFAVGADKTFILGASKTVFEDFNLELYQFNKDVERAANNLAFRINRAKEDKEREKRLGLYSDAFEILDDDLPF
;
A
#
# COMPACT_ATOMS: atom_id res chain seq x y z
N MET A 1 -4.97 -24.76 -17.84
CA MET A 1 -4.17 -25.30 -16.72
C MET A 1 -4.94 -26.48 -16.14
N ASN A 2 -4.30 -27.62 -15.88
CA ASN A 2 -4.96 -28.76 -15.21
C ASN A 2 -4.84 -28.60 -13.70
N LEU A 3 -5.80 -29.10 -12.92
CA LEU A 3 -5.75 -29.02 -11.45
C LEU A 3 -4.45 -29.64 -10.88
N GLU A 4 -3.96 -30.70 -11.54
CA GLU A 4 -2.72 -31.41 -11.21
C GLU A 4 -1.46 -30.52 -11.32
N THR A 5 -1.55 -29.42 -12.05
CA THR A 5 -0.42 -28.48 -12.28
C THR A 5 -0.42 -27.30 -11.33
N ILE A 6 -1.37 -27.24 -10.40
CA ILE A 6 -1.43 -26.21 -9.36
C ILE A 6 -0.33 -26.48 -8.34
N TYR A 7 0.58 -25.53 -8.22
CA TYR A 7 1.69 -25.57 -7.29
C TYR A 7 1.32 -24.90 -5.96
N HIS A 8 0.62 -23.77 -6.03
CA HIS A 8 0.26 -22.97 -4.87
C HIS A 8 -1.20 -22.51 -4.94
N VAL A 9 -1.84 -22.40 -3.77
CA VAL A 9 -3.25 -22.03 -3.63
C VAL A 9 -3.41 -21.00 -2.54
N GLU A 10 -4.15 -19.94 -2.83
CA GLU A 10 -4.47 -18.91 -1.86
C GLU A 10 -5.98 -18.64 -1.82
N LYS A 11 -6.44 -18.25 -0.64
CA LYS A 11 -7.84 -17.95 -0.36
C LYS A 11 -7.97 -16.50 0.08
N PHE A 12 -8.86 -15.79 -0.58
CA PHE A 12 -9.13 -14.38 -0.35
C PHE A 12 -10.57 -14.16 0.05
N SER A 13 -10.82 -13.19 0.94
CA SER A 13 -12.17 -12.72 1.24
C SER A 13 -12.59 -11.57 0.32
N GLN A 14 -13.88 -11.26 0.33
CA GLN A 14 -14.48 -10.22 -0.52
C GLN A 14 -13.84 -8.83 -0.37
N ASN A 15 -13.26 -8.50 0.78
CA ASN A 15 -12.54 -7.24 1.02
C ASN A 15 -11.15 -7.18 0.37
N GLN A 16 -10.65 -8.27 -0.21
CA GLN A 16 -9.34 -8.36 -0.88
C GLN A 16 -9.48 -8.49 -2.41
N LEU A 17 -10.54 -7.90 -2.97
CA LEU A 17 -10.82 -7.97 -4.42
C LEU A 17 -9.70 -7.40 -5.27
N ASP A 18 -8.98 -6.39 -4.79
CA ASP A 18 -7.84 -5.80 -5.51
C ASP A 18 -6.68 -6.79 -5.64
N ASP A 19 -6.38 -7.55 -4.57
CA ASP A 19 -5.36 -8.60 -4.59
C ASP A 19 -5.77 -9.74 -5.55
N VAL A 20 -7.04 -10.11 -5.53
CA VAL A 20 -7.60 -11.12 -6.46
C VAL A 20 -7.44 -10.68 -7.91
N ASN A 21 -7.82 -9.44 -8.23
CA ASN A 21 -7.71 -8.90 -9.59
C ASN A 21 -6.24 -8.88 -10.04
N LEU A 22 -5.35 -8.41 -9.17
CA LEU A 22 -3.92 -8.35 -9.46
C LEU A 22 -3.35 -9.74 -9.76
N LEU A 23 -3.66 -10.74 -8.94
CA LEU A 23 -3.21 -12.12 -9.18
C LEU A 23 -3.71 -12.67 -10.52
N LEU A 24 -4.98 -12.41 -10.86
CA LEU A 24 -5.56 -12.82 -12.14
C LEU A 24 -4.87 -12.15 -13.34
N GLU A 25 -4.55 -10.87 -13.24
CA GLU A 25 -3.79 -10.14 -14.27
C GLU A 25 -2.39 -10.72 -14.49
N HIS A 26 -1.80 -11.29 -13.43
CA HIS A 26 -0.48 -11.93 -13.45
C HIS A 26 -0.53 -13.45 -13.69
N GLY A 27 -1.65 -13.97 -14.20
CA GLY A 27 -1.74 -15.34 -14.71
C GLY A 27 -2.11 -16.40 -13.68
N TRP A 28 -2.46 -16.00 -12.45
CA TRP A 28 -3.13 -16.91 -11.52
C TRP A 28 -4.52 -17.26 -12.04
N VAL A 29 -5.03 -18.41 -11.62
CA VAL A 29 -6.32 -18.94 -12.10
C VAL A 29 -7.31 -19.00 -10.96
N LEU A 30 -8.51 -18.47 -11.17
CA LEU A 30 -9.63 -18.66 -10.27
C LEU A 30 -10.08 -20.12 -10.30
N LEU A 31 -9.97 -20.81 -9.17
CA LEU A 31 -10.37 -22.21 -9.04
C LEU A 31 -11.82 -22.34 -8.58
N GLN A 32 -12.20 -21.53 -7.60
CA GLN A 32 -13.52 -21.59 -6.99
C GLN A 32 -13.93 -20.26 -6.37
N ILE A 33 -15.22 -19.96 -6.43
CA ILE A 33 -15.86 -18.92 -5.60
C ILE A 33 -16.74 -19.64 -4.56
N GLY A 34 -16.47 -19.36 -3.29
CA GLY A 34 -17.24 -19.87 -2.16
C GLY A 34 -18.02 -18.76 -1.45
N GLN A 35 -18.87 -19.17 -0.52
CA GLN A 35 -19.62 -18.27 0.36
C GLN A 35 -19.41 -18.70 1.82
N THR A 36 -19.24 -17.71 2.70
CA THR A 36 -19.07 -17.89 4.15
C THR A 36 -19.90 -16.83 4.89
N ASN A 37 -20.09 -16.98 6.21
CA ASN A 37 -20.80 -16.00 7.05
C ASN A 37 -22.18 -15.61 6.49
N PHE A 38 -23.03 -16.62 6.28
CA PHE A 38 -24.39 -16.37 5.85
C PHE A 38 -25.14 -15.54 6.89
N ARG A 39 -25.84 -14.51 6.41
CA ARG A 39 -26.78 -13.70 7.17
C ARG A 39 -28.17 -14.17 6.84
N TYR A 40 -28.99 -14.39 7.87
CA TYR A 40 -30.34 -14.91 7.74
C TYR A 40 -31.36 -13.85 8.17
N ASP A 41 -32.55 -13.88 7.58
CA ASP A 41 -33.67 -13.04 8.01
C ASP A 41 -34.39 -13.62 9.25
N VAL A 42 -35.49 -12.98 9.66
CA VAL A 42 -36.30 -13.42 10.81
C VAL A 42 -37.03 -14.75 10.59
N HIS A 43 -37.02 -15.30 9.37
CA HIS A 43 -37.62 -16.58 9.00
C HIS A 43 -36.55 -17.63 8.59
N ASP A 44 -35.29 -17.40 8.96
CA ASP A 44 -34.13 -18.25 8.64
C ASP A 44 -33.81 -18.40 7.13
N PHE A 45 -34.23 -17.46 6.29
CA PHE A 45 -33.79 -17.41 4.89
C PHE A 45 -32.47 -16.68 4.75
N ALA A 46 -31.52 -17.25 4.00
CA ALA A 46 -30.24 -16.61 3.71
C ALA A 46 -30.43 -15.37 2.83
N VAL A 47 -30.11 -14.19 3.37
CA VAL A 47 -30.24 -12.88 2.71
C VAL A 47 -28.90 -12.27 2.28
N GLY A 48 -27.78 -12.82 2.76
CA GLY A 48 -26.45 -12.37 2.35
C GLY A 48 -25.37 -13.35 2.77
N ALA A 49 -24.21 -13.28 2.13
CA ALA A 49 -23.03 -14.05 2.49
C ALA A 49 -21.77 -13.32 2.05
N ASP A 50 -20.69 -13.50 2.80
CA ASP A 50 -19.38 -13.03 2.40
C ASP A 50 -18.83 -13.95 1.31
N LYS A 51 -18.35 -13.37 0.21
CA LYS A 51 -17.71 -14.15 -0.85
C LYS A 51 -16.27 -14.49 -0.48
N THR A 52 -15.84 -15.69 -0.85
CA THR A 52 -14.44 -16.13 -0.78
C THR A 52 -13.98 -16.57 -2.16
N PHE A 53 -12.75 -16.26 -2.50
CA PHE A 53 -12.12 -16.58 -3.78
C PHE A 53 -10.96 -17.51 -3.52
N ILE A 54 -10.87 -18.61 -4.26
CA ILE A 54 -9.74 -19.54 -4.19
C ILE A 54 -9.03 -19.46 -5.53
N LEU A 55 -7.78 -19.00 -5.51
CA LEU A 55 -6.93 -18.89 -6.69
C LEU A 55 -5.78 -19.90 -6.60
N GLY A 56 -5.34 -20.37 -7.75
CA GLY A 56 -4.19 -21.26 -7.87
C GLY A 56 -3.22 -20.79 -8.94
N ALA A 57 -1.94 -21.02 -8.69
CA ALA A 57 -0.87 -20.76 -9.65
C ALA A 57 -0.08 -22.03 -9.93
N SER A 58 0.41 -22.15 -11.17
CA SER A 58 1.50 -23.08 -11.46
C SER A 58 2.80 -22.56 -10.83
N LYS A 59 3.82 -23.42 -10.75
CA LYS A 59 5.12 -23.03 -10.19
C LYS A 59 5.73 -21.81 -10.88
N THR A 60 5.71 -21.78 -12.22
CA THR A 60 6.25 -20.67 -13.00
C THR A 60 5.51 -19.37 -12.73
N VAL A 61 4.16 -19.40 -12.68
CA VAL A 61 3.34 -18.22 -12.41
C VAL A 61 3.59 -17.67 -11.00
N PHE A 62 3.71 -18.56 -10.01
CA PHE A 62 3.99 -18.15 -8.63
C PHE A 62 5.38 -17.55 -8.46
N GLU A 63 6.39 -18.13 -9.11
CA GLU A 63 7.77 -17.62 -9.09
C GLU A 63 7.89 -16.29 -9.84
N ASP A 64 7.14 -16.11 -10.93
CA ASP A 64 7.09 -14.85 -11.69
C ASP A 64 6.32 -13.76 -10.92
N PHE A 65 5.23 -14.12 -10.23
CA PHE A 65 4.42 -13.19 -9.46
C PHE A 65 3.92 -13.78 -8.14
N ASN A 66 4.58 -13.34 -7.06
CA ASN A 66 4.23 -13.65 -5.68
C ASN A 66 3.61 -12.41 -5.01
N LEU A 67 2.38 -12.54 -4.50
CA LEU A 67 1.63 -11.43 -3.90
C LEU A 67 2.32 -10.83 -2.67
N GLU A 68 2.86 -11.67 -1.79
CA GLU A 68 3.51 -11.24 -0.56
C GLU A 68 4.75 -10.39 -0.88
N LEU A 69 5.57 -10.85 -1.84
CA LEU A 69 6.74 -10.10 -2.29
C LEU A 69 6.35 -8.77 -2.95
N TYR A 70 5.29 -8.77 -3.76
CA TYR A 70 4.77 -7.55 -4.37
C TYR A 70 4.32 -6.53 -3.32
N GLN A 71 3.53 -6.96 -2.33
CA GLN A 71 3.05 -6.11 -1.25
C GLN A 71 4.21 -5.57 -0.41
N PHE A 72 5.19 -6.41 -0.07
CA PHE A 72 6.39 -5.99 0.63
C PHE A 72 7.15 -4.89 -0.14
N ASN A 73 7.38 -5.08 -1.44
CA ASN A 73 8.08 -4.09 -2.25
C ASN A 73 7.33 -2.75 -2.29
N LYS A 74 5.99 -2.78 -2.39
CA LYS A 74 5.16 -1.57 -2.36
C LYS A 74 5.26 -0.83 -1.02
N ASP A 75 5.33 -1.55 0.09
CA ASP A 75 5.52 -0.96 1.41
C ASP A 75 6.90 -0.33 1.56
N VAL A 76 7.95 -0.98 1.03
CA VAL A 76 9.31 -0.44 0.98
C VAL A 76 9.35 0.86 0.16
N GLU A 77 8.76 0.88 -1.03
CA GLU A 77 8.67 2.08 -1.86
C GLU A 77 7.94 3.22 -1.15
N ARG A 78 6.83 2.91 -0.49
CA ARG A 78 6.07 3.90 0.30
C ARG A 78 6.91 4.47 1.44
N ALA A 79 7.63 3.62 2.16
CA ALA A 79 8.51 4.05 3.24
C ALA A 79 9.66 4.94 2.72
N ALA A 80 10.27 4.57 1.60
CA ALA A 80 11.31 5.36 0.95
C ALA A 80 10.81 6.74 0.52
N ASN A 81 9.64 6.81 -0.12
CA ASN A 81 9.02 8.07 -0.54
C ASN A 81 8.69 8.98 0.66
N ASN A 82 8.14 8.41 1.74
CA ASN A 82 7.87 9.15 2.97
C ASN A 82 9.16 9.70 3.60
N LEU A 83 10.24 8.91 3.60
CA LEU A 83 11.54 9.34 4.11
C LEU A 83 12.11 10.49 3.27
N ALA A 84 12.08 10.36 1.94
CA ALA A 84 12.55 11.40 1.02
C ALA A 84 11.79 12.72 1.23
N PHE A 85 10.46 12.66 1.38
CA PHE A 85 9.63 13.82 1.67
C PHE A 85 10.06 14.51 2.98
N ARG A 86 10.26 13.74 4.06
CA ARG A 86 10.69 14.29 5.36
C ARG A 86 12.07 14.92 5.30
N ILE A 87 13.01 14.33 4.57
CA ILE A 87 14.35 14.89 4.38
C ILE A 87 14.29 16.22 3.61
N ASN A 88 13.49 16.30 2.55
CA ASN A 88 13.34 17.53 1.77
C ASN A 88 12.73 18.64 2.62
N ARG A 89 11.68 18.34 3.38
CA ARG A 89 11.08 19.31 4.31
C ARG A 89 12.08 19.80 5.36
N ALA A 90 12.85 18.90 5.96
CA ALA A 90 13.87 19.29 6.94
C ALA A 90 14.99 20.17 6.34
N LYS A 91 15.35 19.94 5.06
CA LYS A 91 16.29 20.81 4.33
C LYS A 91 15.70 22.20 4.10
N GLU A 92 14.45 22.28 3.65
CA GLU A 92 13.74 23.55 3.45
C GLU A 92 13.61 24.34 4.74
N ASP A 93 13.26 23.68 5.85
CA ASP A 93 13.17 24.28 7.18
C ASP A 93 14.53 24.84 7.62
N LYS A 94 15.62 24.08 7.43
CA LYS A 94 16.99 24.53 7.74
C LYS A 94 17.43 25.73 6.88
N GLU A 95 17.10 25.73 5.59
CA GLU A 95 17.37 26.87 4.71
C GLU A 95 16.53 28.09 5.07
N ARG A 96 15.30 27.89 5.53
CA ARG A 96 14.43 28.95 6.04
C ARG A 96 14.98 29.54 7.34
N GLU A 97 15.39 28.71 8.30
CA GLU A 97 16.04 29.16 9.53
C GLU A 97 17.31 29.96 9.24
N LYS A 98 18.17 29.47 8.33
CA LYS A 98 19.38 30.20 7.92
C LYS A 98 19.04 31.58 7.34
N ARG A 99 18.01 31.67 6.50
CA ARG A 99 17.53 32.95 5.94
C ARG A 99 17.02 33.87 7.04
N LEU A 100 16.21 33.37 7.98
CA LEU A 100 15.65 34.17 9.07
C LEU A 100 16.72 34.67 10.05
N GLY A 101 17.72 33.83 10.37
CA GLY A 101 18.88 34.25 11.18
C GLY A 101 19.68 35.37 10.53
N LEU A 102 19.92 35.29 9.22
CA LEU A 102 20.57 36.36 8.44
C LEU A 102 19.80 37.69 8.48
N TYR A 103 18.46 37.66 8.52
CA TYR A 103 17.65 38.87 8.67
C TYR A 103 17.69 39.41 10.11
N SER A 104 17.71 38.55 11.13
CA SER A 104 17.87 38.96 12.53
C SER A 104 19.18 39.73 12.76
N ASP A 105 20.29 39.17 12.28
CA ASP A 105 21.62 39.80 12.43
C ASP A 105 21.70 41.13 11.66
N ALA A 106 20.99 41.25 10.52
CA ALA A 106 20.95 42.49 9.75
C ALA A 106 20.13 43.61 10.41
N PHE A 107 19.12 43.27 11.22
CA PHE A 107 18.32 44.24 11.98
C PHE A 107 19.03 44.71 13.26
N GLU A 108 19.80 43.86 13.94
CA GLU A 108 20.61 44.27 15.10
C GLU A 108 21.72 45.28 14.71
N ILE A 109 22.25 45.20 13.48
CA ILE A 109 23.29 46.13 12.99
C ILE A 109 22.71 47.50 12.62
N LEU A 110 21.40 47.62 12.34
CA LEU A 110 20.78 48.87 11.91
C LEU A 110 20.28 49.76 13.06
N ASP A 111 20.06 49.21 14.27
CA ASP A 111 19.62 49.99 15.43
C ASP A 111 20.77 50.77 16.12
N ASP A 112 22.03 50.39 15.90
CA ASP A 112 23.21 51.04 16.50
C ASP A 112 23.70 52.30 15.73
N ASP A 113 23.20 52.54 14.51
CA ASP A 113 23.71 53.59 13.60
C ASP A 113 22.70 54.74 13.33
N LEU A 114 21.62 54.87 14.09
CA LEU A 114 20.69 56.00 13.97
C LEU A 114 21.22 57.24 14.73
N PRO A 115 21.57 58.36 14.06
CA PRO A 115 21.98 59.57 14.75
C PRO A 115 20.77 60.26 15.38
N PHE A 116 20.90 60.58 16.67
CA PHE A 116 19.96 61.40 17.46
C PHE A 116 19.73 62.79 16.86
#